data_AF-A0A9W6STP6-F1
#
_entry.id   AF-A0A9W6STP6-F1
#
_cell.length_a   1.000
_cell.length_b   1.000
_cell.length_c   1.000
_cell.angle_alpha   90.00
_cell.angle_beta   90.00
_cell.angle_gamma   90.00
#
_symmetry.space_group_name_H-M   'P 1'
#
loop_
_entity.id
_entity.type
_entity.pdbx_description
1 polymer ?
#
loop_
_entity_poly.entity_id
_entity_poly.type
_entity_poly.pdbx_seq_one_letter_code
_entity_poly.pdbx_strand_id
1 'polypeptide(L)'
;MSDADDWYVLVERTQSEERVLMPPIHVPEGRAAAIEIAREFCRTKGVRAREDGKNSGRQIYRTGETSWLVAVQTPYVSLDGKTIFHSDNHLRVEVARLEAVVEEDPMEIPKKKGLFGRG
;
A
#
# COMPACT_ATOMS: atom_id res chain seq x y z
N MET A 1 -7.44 11.08 -28.19
CA MET A 1 -6.63 10.77 -26.99
C MET A 1 -6.65 9.26 -26.87
N SER A 2 -5.50 8.59 -26.89
CA SER A 2 -5.46 7.14 -26.79
C SER A 2 -6.11 6.69 -25.48
N ASP A 3 -6.97 5.68 -25.54
CA ASP A 3 -7.48 4.93 -24.38
C ASP A 3 -6.33 4.19 -23.69
N ALA A 4 -5.41 4.93 -23.09
CA ALA A 4 -4.49 4.38 -22.11
C ALA A 4 -5.35 4.11 -20.88
N ASP A 5 -5.90 2.90 -20.79
CA ASP A 5 -6.57 2.42 -19.59
C ASP A 5 -5.65 2.72 -18.39
N ASP A 6 -6.13 3.51 -17.43
CA ASP A 6 -5.34 3.81 -16.24
C ASP A 6 -5.38 2.61 -15.29
N TRP A 7 -4.26 1.86 -15.25
CA TRP A 7 -4.09 0.70 -14.38
C TRP A 7 -3.40 1.10 -13.09
N TYR A 8 -3.84 0.51 -11.99
CA TYR A 8 -3.31 0.76 -10.66
C TYR A 8 -3.06 -0.54 -9.92
N VAL A 9 -2.07 -0.49 -9.03
CA VAL A 9 -1.93 -1.46 -7.94
C VAL A 9 -2.52 -0.84 -6.68
N LEU A 10 -3.55 -1.49 -6.15
CA LEU A 10 -4.23 -1.14 -4.90
C LEU A 10 -3.66 -2.02 -3.78
N VAL A 11 -3.36 -1.40 -2.64
CA VAL A 11 -2.83 -2.11 -1.47
C VAL A 11 -3.63 -1.71 -0.24
N GLU A 12 -4.35 -2.66 0.34
CA GLU A 12 -4.96 -2.48 1.65
C GLU A 12 -4.09 -3.13 2.72
N ARG A 13 -3.91 -2.46 3.85
CA ARG A 13 -3.29 -3.03 5.04
C ARG A 13 -4.28 -3.10 6.18
N THR A 14 -4.15 -4.14 7.01
CA THR A 14 -4.86 -4.19 8.29
C THR A 14 -4.08 -3.39 9.33
N GLN A 15 -4.70 -2.38 9.93
CA GLN A 15 -4.15 -1.58 11.02
C GLN A 15 -5.21 -1.49 12.13
N SER A 16 -4.90 -2.02 13.31
CA SER A 16 -5.82 -2.00 14.47
C SER A 16 -7.23 -2.48 14.13
N GLU A 17 -7.34 -3.63 13.45
CA GLU A 17 -8.60 -4.25 12.97
C GLU A 17 -9.29 -3.54 11.79
N GLU A 18 -8.86 -2.34 11.41
CA GLU A 18 -9.39 -1.62 10.25
C GLU A 18 -8.58 -1.91 8.98
N ARG A 19 -9.24 -1.87 7.82
CA ARG A 19 -8.57 -1.90 6.52
C ARG A 19 -8.35 -0.48 6.04
N VAL A 20 -7.09 -0.16 5.75
CA VAL A 20 -6.69 1.15 5.23
C VAL A 20 -6.12 0.96 3.83
N LEU A 21 -6.72 1.62 2.86
CA LEU A 21 -6.19 1.71 1.50
C LEU A 21 -4.96 2.63 1.50
N MET A 22 -3.83 2.11 1.04
CA MET A 22 -2.63 2.90 0.78
C MET A 22 -2.80 3.71 -0.51
N PRO A 23 -2.02 4.81 -0.69
CA PRO A 23 -2.00 5.55 -1.94
C PRO A 23 -1.86 4.60 -3.15
N PRO A 24 -2.78 4.64 -4.13
CA PRO A 24 -2.71 3.79 -5.31
C PRO A 24 -1.42 4.02 -6.10
N ILE A 25 -0.85 2.94 -6.64
CA ILE A 25 0.34 3.01 -7.50
C ILE A 25 -0.16 3.02 -8.95
N HIS A 26 -0.04 4.16 -9.64
CA HIS A 26 -0.36 4.27 -11.06
C HIS A 26 0.67 3.53 -11.92
N VAL A 27 0.18 2.81 -12.93
CA VAL A 27 0.99 1.99 -13.84
C VAL A 27 0.60 2.30 -15.30
N PRO A 28 1.19 3.32 -15.91
CA PRO A 28 0.85 3.74 -17.27
C PRO A 28 1.22 2.71 -18.35
N GLU A 29 2.10 1.76 -18.04
CA GLU A 29 2.52 0.68 -18.94
C GLU A 29 1.43 -0.41 -19.09
N GLY A 30 0.33 -0.30 -18.35
CA GLY A 30 -0.87 -1.10 -18.50
C GLY A 30 -0.94 -2.35 -17.62
N ARG A 31 -1.98 -3.17 -17.84
CA ARG A 31 -2.34 -4.31 -16.99
C ARG A 31 -1.18 -5.28 -16.71
N ALA A 32 -0.42 -5.64 -17.74
CA ALA A 32 0.65 -6.64 -17.61
C ALA A 32 1.76 -6.15 -16.67
N ALA A 33 2.17 -4.88 -16.81
CA ALA A 33 3.13 -4.25 -15.92
C ALA A 33 2.57 -4.13 -14.50
N ALA A 34 1.28 -3.78 -14.36
CA ALA A 34 0.64 -3.68 -13.05
C ALA A 34 0.61 -5.03 -12.31
N ILE A 35 0.38 -6.14 -13.02
CA ILE A 35 0.46 -7.49 -12.46
C ILE A 35 1.88 -7.82 -11.98
N GLU A 36 2.92 -7.50 -12.75
CA GLU A 36 4.30 -7.75 -12.33
C GLU A 36 4.69 -6.90 -11.13
N ILE A 37 4.28 -5.63 -11.09
CA ILE A 37 4.47 -4.75 -9.93
C ILE A 37 3.72 -5.29 -8.71
N ALA A 38 2.48 -5.76 -8.85
CA ALA A 38 1.71 -6.34 -7.76
C ALA A 38 2.35 -7.63 -7.22
N ARG A 39 2.82 -8.51 -8.10
CA ARG A 39 3.57 -9.72 -7.73
C ARG A 39 4.85 -9.37 -6.99
N GLU A 40 5.57 -8.37 -7.47
CA GLU A 40 6.79 -7.91 -6.83
C GLU A 40 6.51 -7.29 -5.45
N PHE A 41 5.46 -6.47 -5.34
CA PHE A 41 5.02 -5.90 -4.08
C PHE A 41 4.68 -7.00 -3.06
N CYS A 42 3.97 -8.04 -3.51
CA CYS A 42 3.68 -9.22 -2.71
C CYS A 42 4.94 -9.93 -2.22
N ARG A 43 6.08 -9.81 -2.89
CA ARG A 43 7.36 -10.40 -2.46
C ARG A 43 8.17 -9.48 -1.55
N THR A 44 8.16 -8.17 -1.79
CA THR A 44 9.16 -7.26 -1.19
C THR A 44 8.60 -6.20 -0.23
N LYS A 45 7.54 -5.46 -0.56
CA LYS A 45 7.29 -4.13 0.07
C LYS A 45 6.15 -3.99 1.09
N GLY A 46 5.59 -5.10 1.55
CA GLY A 46 4.27 -5.09 2.16
C GLY A 46 4.10 -4.49 3.57
N VAL A 47 5.06 -4.68 4.45
CA VAL A 47 5.00 -4.14 5.82
C VAL A 47 6.38 -3.57 6.06
N ARG A 48 6.50 -2.49 6.84
CA ARG A 48 7.77 -2.06 7.41
C ARG A 48 8.38 -3.24 8.17
N ALA A 49 9.07 -4.14 7.46
CA ALA A 49 10.18 -4.87 8.01
C ALA A 49 11.02 -3.73 8.56
N ARG A 50 11.05 -3.63 9.88
CA ARG A 50 11.94 -2.70 10.56
C ARG A 50 13.30 -2.86 9.88
N GLU A 51 14.02 -1.75 9.68
CA GLU A 51 15.33 -1.73 9.04
C GLU A 51 16.37 -2.63 9.75
N ASP A 52 15.99 -3.31 10.83
CA ASP A 52 16.79 -4.27 11.58
C ASP A 52 16.95 -5.64 10.88
N GLY A 53 16.44 -5.82 9.66
CA GLY A 53 16.80 -6.96 8.81
C GLY A 53 16.40 -8.33 9.38
N LYS A 54 15.49 -8.37 10.35
CA LYS A 54 15.05 -9.61 10.98
C LYS A 54 14.02 -10.31 10.10
N ASN A 55 14.31 -11.58 9.80
CA ASN A 55 13.50 -12.52 9.02
C ASN A 55 12.01 -12.44 9.38
N SER A 56 11.23 -11.67 8.64
CA SER A 56 9.77 -11.74 8.69
C SER A 56 9.31 -12.95 7.86
N GLY A 57 8.49 -13.81 8.47
CA GLY A 57 7.79 -14.85 7.72
C GLY A 57 6.80 -14.19 6.76
N ARG A 58 6.80 -14.59 5.49
CA ARG A 58 5.84 -14.09 4.51
C ARG A 58 5.17 -15.25 3.78
N GLN A 59 3.84 -15.23 3.77
CA GLN A 59 3.02 -16.17 3.00
C GLN A 59 2.18 -15.37 2.00
N ILE A 60 2.19 -15.81 0.74
CA ILE A 60 1.50 -15.14 -0.36
C ILE A 60 0.45 -16.12 -0.89
N TYR A 61 -0.81 -15.70 -0.83
CA TYR A 61 -1.94 -16.45 -1.35
C TYR A 61 -2.48 -15.72 -2.56
N ARG A 62 -2.53 -16.40 -3.71
CA ARG A 62 -3.26 -15.88 -4.86
C ARG A 62 -4.75 -16.11 -4.62
N THR A 63 -5.55 -15.05 -4.60
CA THR A 63 -6.99 -15.12 -4.34
C THR A 63 -7.83 -14.87 -5.59
N GLY A 64 -7.22 -14.32 -6.64
CA GLY A 64 -7.84 -14.12 -7.95
C GLY A 64 -6.79 -14.03 -9.06
N GLU A 65 -7.24 -13.75 -10.29
CA GLU A 65 -6.30 -13.57 -11.40
C GLU A 65 -5.33 -12.41 -11.15
N THR A 66 -5.85 -11.32 -10.58
CA THR A 66 -5.20 -10.05 -10.30
C THR A 66 -5.20 -9.66 -8.82
N SER A 67 -5.48 -10.62 -7.92
CA SER A 67 -5.63 -10.36 -6.49
C SER A 67 -4.83 -11.35 -5.65
N TRP A 68 -4.21 -10.83 -4.59
CA TRP A 68 -3.41 -11.57 -3.63
C TRP A 68 -3.70 -11.14 -2.20
N LEU A 69 -3.56 -12.09 -1.28
CA LEU A 69 -3.50 -11.86 0.15
C LEU A 69 -2.09 -12.21 0.64
N VAL A 70 -1.47 -11.30 1.39
CA VAL A 70 -0.13 -11.49 1.95
C VAL A 70 -0.24 -11.45 3.46
N ALA A 71 0.15 -12.54 4.11
CA ALA A 71 0.33 -12.60 5.55
C ALA A 71 1.81 -12.38 5.88
N VAL A 72 2.09 -11.42 6.75
CA VAL A 72 3.43 -11.04 7.19
C VAL A 72 3.51 -11.20 8.70
N GLN A 73 4.37 -12.11 9.13
CA GLN A 73 4.67 -12.34 10.54
C GLN A 73 6.00 -11.66 10.88
N THR A 74 5.96 -10.68 11.76
CA THR A 74 7.16 -9.93 12.18
C THR A 74 7.49 -10.26 13.64
N PRO A 75 8.67 -10.82 13.93
CA PRO A 75 9.09 -11.03 15.30
C PRO A 75 9.44 -9.69 15.94
N TYR A 76 9.07 -9.50 17.20
CA TYR A 76 9.54 -8.39 18.01
C TYR A 76 9.91 -8.87 19.40
N VAL A 77 10.91 -8.24 19.99
CA VAL A 77 11.36 -8.57 21.35
C VAL A 77 10.57 -7.70 22.32
N SER A 78 10.15 -8.32 23.42
CA SER A 78 9.58 -7.65 24.58
C SER A 78 10.50 -6.56 25.12
N LEU A 79 9.95 -5.59 25.85
CA LEU A 79 10.73 -4.50 26.44
C LEU A 79 11.81 -4.99 27.42
N ASP A 80 11.57 -6.14 28.06
CA ASP A 80 12.52 -6.76 28.99
C ASP A 80 13.60 -7.62 28.30
N GLY A 81 13.54 -7.75 26.96
CA GLY A 81 14.52 -8.50 26.18
C GLY A 81 14.40 -10.03 26.27
N LYS A 82 13.43 -10.56 27.01
CA LYS A 82 13.37 -12.00 27.37
C LYS A 82 12.37 -12.81 26.55
N THR A 83 11.43 -12.15 25.89
CA THR A 83 10.34 -12.81 25.15
C THR A 83 10.33 -12.34 23.71
N ILE A 84 10.24 -13.30 22.78
CA ILE A 84 10.00 -13.00 21.37
C ILE A 84 8.51 -13.17 21.13
N PHE A 85 7.86 -12.07 20.75
CA PHE A 85 6.49 -12.04 20.27
C PHE A 85 6.47 -11.99 18.75
N HIS A 86 5.31 -12.28 18.18
CA HIS A 86 5.06 -12.19 16.74
C HIS A 86 3.87 -11.26 16.52
N SER A 87 3.98 -10.35 15.58
CA SER A 87 2.84 -9.57 15.09
C SER A 87 2.45 -10.09 13.71
N ASP A 88 1.17 -10.38 13.54
CA ASP A 88 0.61 -10.83 12.26
C ASP A 88 -0.06 -9.65 11.56
N ASN A 89 0.45 -9.31 10.38
CA ASN A 89 -0.10 -8.25 9.53
C ASN A 89 -0.59 -8.85 8.23
N HIS A 90 -1.71 -8.33 7.73
CA HIS A 90 -2.30 -8.79 6.47
C HIS A 90 -2.37 -7.65 5.47
N LEU A 91 -2.06 -7.98 4.22
CA LEU A 91 -2.16 -7.07 3.09
C LEU A 91 -3.02 -7.69 2.01
N ARG A 92 -3.90 -6.90 1.43
CA ARG A 92 -4.59 -7.24 0.20
C ARG A 92 -3.98 -6.43 -0.92
N VAL A 93 -3.54 -7.11 -1.98
CA VAL A 93 -2.93 -6.48 -3.15
C VAL A 93 -3.79 -6.82 -4.35
N GLU A 94 -4.23 -5.80 -5.09
CA GLU A 94 -5.08 -5.97 -6.27
C GLU A 94 -4.61 -5.10 -7.43
N VAL A 95 -4.78 -5.61 -8.65
CA VAL A 95 -4.64 -4.82 -9.87
C VAL A 95 -6.03 -4.43 -10.35
N ALA A 96 -6.25 -3.14 -10.52
CA ALA A 96 -7.52 -2.56 -10.91
C ALA A 96 -7.33 -1.56 -12.06
N ARG A 97 -8.36 -1.44 -12.91
CA ARG A 97 -8.48 -0.34 -13.85
C ARG A 97 -9.34 0.75 -13.22
N LEU A 98 -8.93 2.00 -13.34
CA LEU A 98 -9.78 3.12 -12.94
C LEU A 98 -10.90 3.29 -13.96
N GLU A 99 -12.15 3.17 -13.50
CA GLU A 99 -13.32 3.26 -14.39
C GLU A 99 -13.89 4.67 -14.49
N ALA A 100 -13.88 5.41 -13.38
CA ALA A 100 -14.38 6.78 -13.31
C ALA A 100 -13.80 7.53 -12.11
N VAL A 101 -13.65 8.85 -12.25
CA VAL A 101 -13.45 9.80 -11.16
C VAL A 101 -14.73 10.62 -11.06
N VAL A 102 -15.49 10.45 -9.99
CA VAL A 102 -16.84 11.05 -9.84
C VAL A 102 -16.78 12.47 -9.29
N GLU A 103 -15.81 12.76 -8.42
CA GLU A 103 -15.58 14.07 -7.82
C GLU A 103 -14.08 14.37 -7.86
N GLU A 104 -13.70 15.57 -8.30
CA GLU A 104 -12.30 16.01 -8.26
C GLU A 104 -11.85 16.19 -6.80
N ASP A 105 -10.55 15.99 -6.54
CA ASP A 105 -9.95 16.19 -5.22
C ASP A 105 -10.46 17.51 -4.61
N PRO A 106 -10.95 17.51 -3.35
CA PRO A 106 -11.45 18.72 -2.73
C PRO A 106 -10.36 19.78 -2.78
N MET A 107 -10.58 20.82 -3.59
CA MET A 107 -9.65 21.91 -3.90
C MET A 107 -8.74 22.23 -2.71
N GLU A 108 -7.42 22.16 -2.90
CA GLU A 108 -6.47 22.65 -1.90
C GLU A 108 -6.83 24.08 -1.51
N ILE A 109 -7.17 24.30 -0.23
CA ILE A 109 -7.44 25.64 0.30
C ILE A 109 -6.16 26.47 0.07
N PRO A 110 -6.23 27.59 -0.67
CA PRO A 110 -5.06 28.43 -0.88
C PRO A 110 -4.50 28.87 0.48
N LYS A 111 -3.25 28.52 0.76
CA LYS A 111 -2.53 29.04 1.93
C LYS A 111 -2.54 30.56 1.81
N LYS A 112 -3.29 31.25 2.70
CA LYS A 112 -3.28 32.71 2.79
C LYS A 112 -1.83 33.19 2.86
N LYS A 113 -1.33 33.82 1.79
CA LYS A 113 -0.12 34.64 1.86
C LYS A 113 -0.42 35.73 2.90
N GLY A 114 0.23 35.65 4.04
CA GLY A 114 0.13 36.66 5.08
C GLY A 114 0.47 38.03 4.49
N LEU A 115 -0.53 38.90 4.39
CA LEU A 115 -0.29 40.33 4.38
C LEU A 115 0.23 40.71 5.76
N PHE A 116 1.55 40.64 5.95
CA PHE A 116 2.22 41.48 6.93
C PHE A 116 2.78 42.70 6.21
N GLY A 117 1.85 43.58 5.84
CA GLY A 117 2.12 45.00 5.67
C GLY A 117 1.65 45.73 6.93
N ARG A 118 2.59 45.99 7.84
CA ARG A 118 2.53 47.05 8.87
C ARG A 118 3.97 47.58 8.91
N GLY A 119 4.24 48.83 8.55
CA GLY A 119 3.57 50.02 9.08
C GLY A 119 4.44 50.52 10.22
#